data_AF-A0A2Z4RRI5-F1
#
_entry.id   AF-A0A2Z4RRI5-F1
#
_cell.length_a   1.000
_cell.length_b   1.000
_cell.length_c   1.000
_cell.angle_alpha   90.00
_cell.angle_beta   90.00
_cell.angle_gamma   90.00
#
_symmetry.space_group_name_H-M   'P 1'
#
loop_
_entity.id
_entity.type
_entity.pdbx_description
1 polymer ?
#
loop_
_entity_poly.entity_id
_entity_poly.type
_entity_poly.pdbx_seq_one_letter_code
_entity_poly.pdbx_strand_id
1 'polypeptide(L)' 'MKITEVSVIKAARAWSAKNGQNEEQAAAEAADAIGKLRFRFTGDQYQRELESLYQRYAES' A
#
# COMPACT_ATOMS: atom_id res chain seq x y z
N MET A 1 14.69 -1.14 6.13
CA MET A 1 13.80 0.02 6.37
C MET A 1 12.40 -0.56 6.54
N LYS A 2 11.74 -0.44 7.71
CA LYS A 2 10.42 -1.07 7.89
C LYS A 2 9.36 -0.30 7.11
N ILE A 3 8.70 -0.95 6.16
CA ILE A 3 7.53 -0.38 5.49
C ILE A 3 6.36 -0.34 6.48
N THR A 4 5.64 0.78 6.49
CA THR A 4 4.46 1.01 7.31
C THR A 4 3.23 1.18 6.43
N GLU A 5 2.05 1.01 7.02
CA GLU A 5 0.76 1.27 6.36
C GLU A 5 0.73 2.67 5.72
N VAL A 6 1.30 3.66 6.41
CA VAL A 6 1.42 5.04 5.91
C VAL A 6 2.34 5.11 4.68
N SER A 7 3.44 4.35 4.66
CA SER A 7 4.34 4.29 3.51
C SER A 7 3.64 3.73 2.26
N VAL A 8 2.83 2.69 2.43
CA VAL A 8 2.02 2.10 1.33
C VAL A 8 1.02 3.12 0.80
N ILE A 9 0.26 3.79 1.66
CA ILE A 9 -0.72 4.79 1.24
C ILE A 9 -0.04 5.96 0.51
N LYS A 10 1.12 6.42 0.99
CA LYS A 10 1.90 7.46 0.30
C LYS A 10 2.38 6.98 -1.07
N ALA A 11 2.86 5.74 -1.19
CA ALA A 11 3.27 5.18 -2.46
C ALA A 11 2.10 5.06 -3.44
N ALA A 12 0.93 4.62 -2.97
CA ALA A 12 -0.28 4.51 -3.79
C ALA A 12 -0.74 5.88 -4.33
N ARG A 13 -0.69 6.92 -3.49
CA ARG A 13 -0.96 8.30 -3.94
C ARG A 13 0.03 8.76 -4.99
N ALA A 14 1.32 8.57 -4.75
CA ALA A 14 2.37 8.97 -5.69
C ALA A 14 2.26 8.23 -7.02
N TRP A 15 1.94 6.93 -6.99
CA TRP A 15 1.67 6.12 -8.17
C TRP A 15 0.46 6.65 -8.95
N SER A 16 -0.64 6.93 -8.26
CA SER A 16 -1.87 7.48 -8.85
C SER A 16 -1.62 8.84 -9.50
N ALA A 17 -0.91 9.74 -8.80
CA ALA A 17 -0.52 11.05 -9.31
C ALA A 17 0.33 10.94 -10.58
N LYS A 18 1.28 9.99 -10.65
CA LYS A 18 2.08 9.72 -11.85
C LYS A 18 1.25 9.22 -13.03
N ASN A 19 0.19 8.45 -12.76
CA ASN A 19 -0.67 7.86 -13.78
C ASN A 19 -1.87 8.78 -14.15
N GLY A 20 -1.95 9.99 -13.59
CA GLY A 20 -3.06 10.91 -13.81
C GLY A 20 -4.38 10.44 -13.21
N GLN A 21 -4.33 9.54 -12.23
CA GLN A 21 -5.49 9.02 -11.51
C GLN A 21 -5.74 9.82 -10.22
N ASN A 22 -6.90 9.60 -9.59
CA ASN A 22 -7.27 10.28 -8.35
C ASN A 22 -6.48 9.73 -7.16
N GLU A 23 -5.70 10.59 -6.51
CA GLU A 23 -4.86 10.24 -5.35
C GLU A 23 -5.70 9.75 -4.16
N GLU A 24 -6.87 10.34 -3.92
CA GLU A 24 -7.75 9.98 -2.81
C GLU A 24 -8.36 8.59 -3.00
N GLN A 25 -8.72 8.26 -4.25
CA GLN A 25 -9.22 6.93 -4.60
C GLN A 25 -8.13 5.87 -4.39
N ALA A 26 -6.92 6.09 -4.91
CA ALA A 26 -5.81 5.15 -4.73
C ALA A 26 -5.41 5.00 -3.26
N ALA A 27 -5.48 6.07 -2.46
CA ALA A 27 -5.25 6.02 -1.03
C ALA A 27 -6.31 5.17 -0.31
N ALA A 28 -7.58 5.30 -0.68
CA ALA A 28 -8.67 4.49 -0.14
C ALA A 28 -8.53 3.01 -0.53
N GLU A 29 -8.16 2.72 -1.79
CA GLU A 29 -7.89 1.36 -2.25
C GLU A 29 -6.71 0.72 -1.51
N ALA A 30 -5.63 1.47 -1.31
CA ALA A 30 -4.48 1.01 -0.52
C ALA A 30 -4.87 0.75 0.95
N ALA A 31 -5.68 1.62 1.55
CA ALA A 31 -6.18 1.43 2.91
C ALA A 31 -7.07 0.18 3.04
N ASP A 32 -7.95 -0.07 2.07
CA ASP A 32 -8.77 -1.28 2.02
C ASP A 32 -7.92 -2.55 1.86
N ALA A 33 -6.92 -2.52 0.97
CA ALA A 33 -5.98 -3.61 0.77
C ALA A 33 -5.18 -3.93 2.05
N ILE A 34 -4.69 -2.90 2.75
CA ILE A 34 -4.03 -3.06 4.05
C ILE A 34 -4.98 -3.68 5.09
N GLY A 35 -6.24 -3.24 5.13
CA GLY A 35 -7.26 -3.80 6.02
C GLY A 35 -7.49 -5.29 5.77
N LYS A 36 -7.58 -5.71 4.51
CA LYS A 36 -7.68 -7.13 4.10
C LYS A 36 -6.43 -7.92 4.47
N LEU A 37 -5.24 -7.35 4.26
CA LEU A 37 -3.99 -7.99 4.67
C LEU A 37 -3.93 -8.20 6.18
N ARG A 38 -4.36 -7.21 6.97
CA ARG A 38 -4.37 -7.26 8.43
C ARG A 38 -5.40 -8.25 8.98
N PHE A 39 -6.50 -8.43 8.26
CA PHE A 39 -7.49 -9.46 8.60
C PHE A 39 -6.98 -10.88 8.28
N ARG A 40 -6.22 -11.02 7.19
CA ARG A 40 -5.78 -12.33 6.67
C ARG A 40 -4.46 -12.82 7.24
N PHE A 41 -3.54 -11.91 7.55
CA PHE A 41 -2.17 -12.21 7.96
C PHE A 41 -1.83 -11.51 9.27
N THR A 42 -0.92 -12.09 10.05
CA THR A 42 -0.44 -11.53 11.32
C THR A 42 1.09 -11.62 11.42
N GLY A 43 1.70 -10.76 12.24
CA GLY A 43 3.14 -10.76 12.50
C GLY A 43 3.98 -10.58 11.23
N ASP A 44 4.99 -11.44 11.05
CA ASP A 44 5.93 -11.40 9.92
C ASP A 44 5.26 -11.57 8.55
N GLN A 45 4.19 -12.37 8.44
CA GLN A 45 3.50 -12.53 7.15
C GLN A 45 2.81 -11.23 6.74
N TYR A 46 2.16 -10.54 7.68
CA TYR A 46 1.57 -9.24 7.41
C TYR A 46 2.64 -8.25 6.96
N GLN A 47 3.78 -8.22 7.65
CA GLN A 47 4.89 -7.32 7.30
C GLN A 47 5.39 -7.55 5.86
N ARG A 48 5.59 -8.80 5.45
CA ARG A 48 6.03 -9.15 4.09
C ARG A 48 5.02 -8.75 3.02
N GLU A 49 3.74 -9.01 3.25
CA GLU A 49 2.70 -8.63 2.29
C GLU A 49 2.58 -7.12 2.16
N LEU A 50 2.80 -6.40 3.26
CA LEU A 50 2.80 -4.94 3.28
C LEU A 50 4.01 -4.36 2.53
N GLU A 51 5.17 -5.00 2.63
CA GLU A 51 6.36 -4.68 1.83
C GLU A 51 6.12 -4.95 0.34
N SER A 52 5.54 -6.10 -0.03
CA SER A 52 5.16 -6.41 -1.41
C SER A 52 4.18 -5.39 -1.98
N LEU A 53 3.17 -4.99 -1.20
CA LEU A 53 2.19 -3.99 -1.61
C LEU A 53 2.84 -2.62 -1.84
N TYR A 54 3.77 -2.22 -0.97
CA TYR A 54 4.55 -0.99 -1.15
C TYR A 54 5.40 -1.03 -2.41
N GLN A 55 6.16 -2.11 -2.63
CA GLN A 55 7.00 -2.23 -3.83
C GLN A 55 6.17 -2.14 -5.11
N ARG A 56 4.97 -2.73 -5.11
CA ARG A 56 4.07 -2.68 -6.27
C ARG A 56 3.62 -1.27 -6.63
N TYR A 57 3.45 -0.37 -5.65
CA TYR A 57 3.17 1.04 -5.93
C TYR A 57 4.44 1.86 -6.19
N ALA A 58 5.59 1.46 -5.66
CA ALA A 58 6.84 2.17 -5.82
C ALA A 58 7.54 1.89 -7.17
N GLU A 59 7.42 0.67 -7.70
CA GLU A 59 8.08 0.20 -8.93
C GLU A 59 7.19 0.26 -10.18
N SER A 60 5.88 0.49 -10.01
CA SER A 60 4.90 0.67 -11.10
C SER A 60 4.82 2.14 -11.53
#